data_AF-A0A4V4NE46-F1
#
_entry.id   AF-A0A4V4NE46-F1
#
_cell.length_a   1.000
_cell.length_b   1.000
_cell.length_c   1.000
_cell.angle_alpha   90.00
_cell.angle_beta   90.00
_cell.angle_gamma   90.00
#
_symmetry.space_group_name_H-M   'P 1'
#
loop_
_entity.id
_entity.type
_entity.pdbx_description
1 polymer ?
#
loop_
_entity_poly.entity_id
_entity_poly.type
_entity_poly.pdbx_seq_one_letter_code
_entity_poly.pdbx_strand_id
1 'polypeptide(L)'
;MFCDDKHCAYVFHETSAVSTEDNSNDDDDGDDDISQMRNLIVTTDRTINSTAVCYSWPVISGGNGTETSIRIDAKGDGTAEEVFIPIRGGVNQTTYMTNTTESCGAGCRTVAAFEAAEDKSWYYRCNVTVSQVGNAARPEHEVSEGLRSMAAAAISLQGIEVSSFDTDDVQYQVYPAESFFGLPKLGFNDSMAATMARFAIGTVAICAQFNEALVVDGFAPVKGSHLVVDHWDYASLILSSVTLGQLVLGIATAILASLVVVPEGGPIAMSRVLSPITRKLQNSGKGDLLLASEGQGSLWIYKAVKTAEEGIYDLFMEEKIRPENRTEDIEMF
;
A
#
# COMPACT_ATOMS: atom_id res chain seq x y z
N MET A 1 18.06 10.15 3.96
CA MET A 1 18.74 11.34 3.42
C MET A 1 20.01 10.87 2.73
N PHE A 2 20.27 11.38 1.54
CA PHE A 2 21.42 10.99 0.71
C PHE A 2 22.11 12.27 0.26
N CYS A 3 23.42 12.33 0.48
CA CYS A 3 24.24 13.46 0.05
C CYS A 3 25.51 12.96 -0.62
N ASP A 4 25.71 13.40 -1.85
CA ASP A 4 26.95 13.32 -2.60
C ASP A 4 27.67 14.68 -2.57
N ASP A 5 28.73 14.86 -3.35
CA ASP A 5 29.51 16.10 -3.42
C ASP A 5 28.73 17.27 -4.04
N LYS A 6 27.72 16.99 -4.87
CA LYS A 6 26.94 18.01 -5.57
C LYS A 6 25.43 17.93 -5.36
N HIS A 7 24.96 16.89 -4.70
CA HIS A 7 23.55 16.59 -4.62
C HIS A 7 23.17 16.11 -3.23
N CYS A 8 22.20 16.78 -2.61
CA CYS A 8 21.64 16.39 -1.33
C CYS A 8 20.14 16.25 -1.47
N ALA A 9 19.61 15.08 -1.12
CA ALA A 9 18.20 14.76 -1.25
C ALA A 9 17.65 14.00 -0.04
N TYR A 10 16.38 14.23 0.24
CA TYR A 10 15.59 13.44 1.16
C TYR A 10 14.48 12.74 0.37
N VAL A 11 14.28 11.46 0.67
CA VAL A 11 13.23 10.63 0.06
C VAL A 11 12.17 10.39 1.12
N PHE A 12 10.91 10.62 0.78
CA PHE A 12 9.81 10.49 1.74
C PHE A 12 9.43 9.03 1.95
N HIS A 13 8.98 8.75 3.17
CA HIS A 13 8.49 7.45 3.59
C HIS A 13 7.00 7.54 3.93
N GLU A 14 6.25 6.49 3.62
CA GLU A 14 4.87 6.30 4.03
C GLU A 14 4.78 5.11 4.98
N THR A 15 3.86 5.20 5.94
CA THR A 15 3.64 4.18 6.96
C THR A 15 2.20 3.67 6.87
N SER A 16 2.01 2.37 7.14
CA SER A 16 0.67 1.80 7.23
C SER A 16 -0.07 2.36 8.45
N ALA A 17 -1.33 2.77 8.28
CA ALA A 17 -2.18 3.28 9.36
C ALA A 17 -2.60 2.18 10.37
N VAL A 18 -2.62 0.92 9.91
CA VAL A 18 -2.92 -0.25 10.75
C VAL A 18 -1.62 -0.99 10.99
N SER A 19 -1.35 -1.28 12.25
CA SER A 19 -0.28 -2.19 12.65
C SER A 19 -0.58 -3.57 12.06
N THR A 20 0.36 -4.14 11.32
CA THR A 20 0.15 -5.50 10.83
C THR A 20 0.44 -6.45 11.98
N GLU A 21 -0.56 -7.21 12.43
CA GLU A 21 -0.33 -8.36 13.32
C GLU A 21 0.61 -9.33 12.59
N ASP A 22 1.82 -9.49 13.11
CA ASP A 22 2.66 -10.63 12.75
C ASP A 22 2.00 -11.86 13.41
N ASN A 23 1.19 -12.62 12.65
CA ASN A 23 0.86 -14.01 13.02
C ASN A 23 2.11 -14.88 12.84
N SER A 24 3.18 -14.58 13.56
CA SER A 24 4.28 -15.51 13.74
C SER A 24 3.82 -16.55 14.76
N ASN A 25 3.08 -17.55 14.29
CA ASN A 25 3.02 -18.86 14.95
C ASN A 25 4.37 -19.59 14.74
N ASP A 26 5.49 -18.90 14.98
CA ASP A 26 6.79 -19.53 15.08
C ASP A 26 6.93 -19.89 16.57
N ASP A 27 6.61 -21.16 16.85
CA ASP A 27 6.86 -21.85 18.11
C ASP A 27 8.37 -21.88 18.38
N ASP A 28 8.97 -20.79 18.86
CA ASP A 28 10.32 -20.81 19.41
C ASP A 28 10.38 -20.05 20.74
N ASP A 29 10.44 -20.86 21.79
CA ASP A 29 10.84 -20.65 23.18
C ASP A 29 11.02 -19.19 23.69
N GLY A 30 10.04 -18.76 24.49
CA GLY A 30 10.25 -18.19 25.83
C GLY A 30 11.07 -16.91 25.97
N ASP A 31 10.44 -15.76 25.76
CA ASP A 31 10.34 -14.63 26.71
C ASP A 31 9.67 -13.44 25.98
N ASP A 32 8.79 -12.72 26.69
CA ASP A 32 8.14 -11.45 26.28
C ASP A 32 7.14 -11.49 25.10
N ASP A 33 5.88 -11.84 25.42
CA ASP A 33 4.68 -11.70 24.58
C ASP A 33 4.37 -10.20 24.31
N ILE A 34 5.11 -9.61 23.36
CA ILE A 34 4.70 -8.41 22.64
C ILE A 34 4.46 -8.84 21.21
N SER A 35 3.18 -9.05 20.86
CA SER A 35 2.74 -9.01 19.47
C SER A 35 3.26 -7.71 18.84
N GLN A 36 4.36 -7.79 18.09
CA GLN A 36 5.01 -6.63 17.50
C GLN A 36 4.12 -6.09 16.39
N MET A 37 3.21 -5.20 16.78
CA MET A 37 2.48 -4.28 15.91
C MET A 37 3.48 -3.40 15.16
N ARG A 38 4.05 -3.92 14.06
CA ARG A 38 4.96 -3.15 13.20
C ARG A 38 4.16 -2.48 12.08
N ASN A 39 4.26 -1.16 12.04
CA ASN A 39 3.79 -0.38 10.89
C ASN A 39 4.74 -0.65 9.71
N LEU A 40 4.18 -0.94 8.55
CA LEU A 40 4.96 -1.15 7.34
C LEU A 40 5.43 0.22 6.83
N ILE A 41 6.73 0.40 6.70
CA ILE A 41 7.34 1.63 6.18
C ILE A 41 7.81 1.37 4.75
N VAL A 42 7.35 2.17 3.80
CA VAL A 42 7.75 2.10 2.39
C VAL A 42 8.35 3.42 1.95
N THR A 43 9.41 3.34 1.14
CA THR A 43 10.02 4.51 0.51
C THR A 43 9.23 4.86 -0.75
N THR A 44 8.82 6.11 -0.86
CA THR A 44 8.07 6.62 -2.02
C THR A 44 9.01 7.14 -3.11
N ASP A 45 8.47 7.45 -4.28
CA ASP A 45 9.17 8.14 -5.38
C ASP A 45 9.26 9.67 -5.18
N ARG A 46 8.79 10.17 -4.04
CA ARG A 46 8.82 11.60 -3.69
C ARG A 46 10.17 11.98 -3.12
N THR A 47 10.75 13.04 -3.67
CA THR A 47 12.08 13.52 -3.28
C THR A 47 12.12 15.02 -3.13
N ILE A 48 12.84 15.52 -2.14
CA ILE A 48 13.13 16.95 -1.98
C ILE A 48 14.64 17.15 -1.97
N ASN A 49 15.11 18.18 -2.67
CA ASN A 49 16.53 18.41 -2.90
C ASN A 49 16.99 19.69 -2.20
N SER A 50 18.24 19.69 -1.76
CA SER A 50 18.95 20.87 -1.29
C SER A 50 20.17 21.13 -2.19
N THR A 51 20.32 22.38 -2.59
CA THR A 51 21.44 22.87 -3.39
C THR A 51 21.97 24.15 -2.77
N ALA A 52 23.26 24.40 -2.91
CA ALA A 52 23.86 25.65 -2.49
C ALA A 52 24.86 26.14 -3.53
N VAL A 53 24.96 27.45 -3.70
CA VAL A 53 25.97 28.10 -4.54
C VAL A 53 26.70 29.11 -3.70
N CYS A 54 28.00 28.92 -3.53
CA CYS A 54 28.85 29.75 -2.67
C CYS A 54 29.88 30.54 -3.47
N TYR A 55 30.19 31.73 -2.96
CA TYR A 55 31.32 32.54 -3.38
C TYR A 55 32.20 32.81 -2.16
N SER A 56 33.51 32.70 -2.31
CA SER A 56 34.49 32.91 -1.26
C SER A 56 35.39 34.10 -1.56
N TRP A 57 35.82 34.77 -0.51
CA TRP A 57 36.77 35.88 -0.55
C TRP A 57 37.78 35.75 0.58
N PRO A 58 39.06 36.04 0.31
CA PRO A 58 40.07 36.03 1.35
C PRO A 58 39.87 37.24 2.27
N VAL A 59 40.04 37.01 3.58
CA VAL A 59 39.97 38.06 4.59
C VAL A 59 41.37 38.66 4.76
N ILE A 60 41.47 39.97 4.59
CA ILE A 60 42.73 40.73 4.61
C ILE A 60 42.96 41.48 5.93
N SER A 61 41.93 41.66 6.76
CA SER A 61 42.02 42.22 8.12
C SER A 61 40.89 41.70 9.00
N GLY A 62 41.12 41.55 10.30
CA GLY A 62 40.12 41.06 11.27
C GLY A 62 39.89 39.54 11.24
N GLY A 63 40.74 38.78 10.53
CA GLY A 63 40.55 37.34 10.30
C GLY A 63 40.65 36.43 11.53
N ASN A 64 41.18 36.93 12.65
CA ASN A 64 41.38 36.16 13.88
C ASN A 64 40.11 35.96 14.73
N GLY A 65 38.96 36.49 14.28
CA GLY A 65 37.67 36.36 14.98
C GLY A 65 37.55 37.14 16.29
N THR A 66 38.47 38.09 16.56
CA THR A 66 38.41 38.97 17.74
C THR A 66 37.72 40.30 17.47
N GLU A 67 37.48 40.63 16.20
CA GLU A 67 36.84 41.85 15.73
C GLU A 67 35.43 41.55 15.21
N THR A 68 34.52 42.52 15.32
CA THR A 68 33.16 42.45 14.75
C THR A 68 33.07 43.06 13.36
N SER A 69 34.19 43.50 12.81
CA SER A 69 34.31 44.02 11.45
C SER A 69 35.54 43.39 10.83
N ILE A 70 35.37 42.81 9.65
CA ILE A 70 36.45 42.23 8.86
C ILE A 70 36.54 42.95 7.52
N ARG A 71 37.72 42.88 6.91
CA ARG A 71 37.93 43.40 5.55
C ARG A 71 38.21 42.24 4.60
N ILE A 72 37.47 42.17 3.51
CA ILE A 72 37.61 41.13 2.47
C ILE A 72 38.13 41.75 1.17
N ASP A 73 38.86 40.96 0.38
CA ASP A 73 39.23 41.35 -0.98
C ASP A 73 38.18 40.84 -1.98
N ALA A 74 37.12 41.62 -2.16
CA ALA A 74 35.98 41.24 -2.99
C ALA A 74 36.30 41.22 -4.50
N LYS A 75 37.24 42.05 -4.93
CA LYS A 75 37.59 42.28 -6.35
C LYS A 75 38.88 41.57 -6.78
N GLY A 76 39.66 41.04 -5.85
CA GLY A 76 40.97 40.44 -6.12
C GLY A 76 42.04 41.45 -6.51
N ASP A 77 41.77 42.75 -6.30
CA ASP A 77 42.68 43.86 -6.59
C ASP A 77 43.24 44.49 -5.30
N GLY A 78 42.97 43.88 -4.14
CA GLY A 78 43.34 44.40 -2.83
C GLY A 78 42.40 45.48 -2.29
N THR A 79 41.33 45.83 -3.01
CA THR A 79 40.30 46.75 -2.52
C THR A 79 39.49 46.07 -1.44
N ALA A 80 39.67 46.54 -0.22
CA ALA A 80 38.97 46.07 0.95
C ALA A 80 37.49 46.48 0.95
N GLU A 81 36.61 45.50 1.11
CA GLU A 81 35.21 45.70 1.49
C GLU A 81 35.03 45.33 2.96
N GLU A 82 34.28 46.15 3.70
CA GLU A 82 34.02 45.92 5.13
C GLU A 82 32.78 45.04 5.32
N VAL A 83 32.91 44.01 6.15
CA VAL A 83 31.82 43.08 6.48
C VAL A 83 31.67 43.00 7.99
N PHE A 84 30.43 43.14 8.46
CA PHE A 84 30.08 43.02 9.88
C PHE A 84 29.93 41.55 10.29
N ILE A 85 30.52 41.20 11.43
CA ILE A 85 30.41 39.89 12.08
C ILE A 85 29.71 40.08 13.43
N PRO A 86 28.57 39.42 13.67
CA PRO A 86 27.72 39.70 14.84
C PRO A 86 28.32 39.24 16.17
N ILE A 87 29.38 38.42 16.15
CA ILE A 87 30.01 37.89 17.36
C ILE A 87 31.52 37.79 17.24
N ARG A 88 32.20 38.00 18.37
CA ARG A 88 33.64 37.74 18.56
C ARG A 88 33.81 36.35 19.16
N GLY A 89 33.90 35.32 18.32
CA GLY A 89 34.04 33.95 18.83
C GLY A 89 35.49 33.44 18.92
N GLY A 90 36.46 34.14 18.33
CA GLY A 90 37.87 33.76 18.37
C GLY A 90 38.32 32.92 17.17
N VAL A 91 39.51 32.31 17.29
CA VAL A 91 40.18 31.54 16.22
C VAL A 91 39.68 30.09 16.16
N ASN A 92 39.88 29.43 15.03
CA ASN A 92 39.56 28.01 14.79
C ASN A 92 38.07 27.69 14.93
N GLN A 93 37.24 28.47 14.27
CA GLN A 93 35.81 28.28 14.24
C GLN A 93 35.19 28.91 13.00
N THR A 94 34.01 28.42 12.64
CA THR A 94 33.23 28.98 11.54
C THR A 94 31.93 29.57 12.09
N THR A 95 31.73 30.87 11.85
CA THR A 95 30.49 31.57 12.17
C THR A 95 29.60 31.60 10.95
N TYR A 96 28.44 30.97 11.02
CA TYR A 96 27.39 31.08 10.00
C TYR A 96 26.42 32.16 10.39
N MET A 97 25.96 32.96 9.45
CA MET A 97 25.04 34.06 9.70
C MET A 97 24.08 34.25 8.53
N THR A 98 22.86 34.67 8.83
CA THR A 98 21.81 34.93 7.85
C THR A 98 21.06 36.18 8.25
N ASN A 99 20.68 36.99 7.27
CA ASN A 99 19.66 38.01 7.47
C ASN A 99 18.30 37.36 7.22
N THR A 100 17.41 37.40 8.20
CA THR A 100 16.07 36.78 8.14
C THR A 100 15.11 37.52 7.21
N THR A 101 15.38 38.79 6.90
CA THR A 101 14.62 39.59 5.93
C THR A 101 15.11 39.40 4.50
N GLU A 102 16.35 38.94 4.30
CA GLU A 102 16.91 38.70 2.97
C GLU A 102 16.42 37.35 2.42
N SER A 103 15.87 37.37 1.20
CA SER A 103 15.42 36.17 0.49
C SER A 103 15.95 36.17 -0.93
N CYS A 104 16.49 35.03 -1.37
CA CYS A 104 16.92 34.79 -2.75
C CYS A 104 15.86 34.08 -3.60
N GLY A 105 14.64 33.90 -3.07
CA GLY A 105 13.52 33.24 -3.75
C GLY A 105 12.79 32.23 -2.88
N ALA A 106 11.81 31.53 -3.45
CA ALA A 106 10.97 30.58 -2.72
C ALA A 106 11.77 29.37 -2.22
N GLY A 107 11.85 29.18 -0.90
CA GLY A 107 12.67 28.14 -0.28
C GLY A 107 14.18 28.41 -0.35
N CYS A 108 14.58 29.65 -0.64
CA CYS A 108 15.97 30.07 -0.75
C CYS A 108 16.34 31.08 0.33
N ARG A 109 17.52 30.93 0.95
CA ARG A 109 18.10 31.89 1.89
C ARG A 109 19.59 32.11 1.62
N THR A 110 20.02 33.35 1.87
CA THR A 110 21.42 33.75 1.80
C THR A 110 22.07 33.50 3.16
N VAL A 111 23.05 32.59 3.20
CA VAL A 111 23.84 32.31 4.40
C VAL A 111 25.27 32.74 4.13
N ALA A 112 25.81 33.59 5.00
CA ALA A 112 27.22 33.91 5.03
C ALA A 112 27.95 33.01 6.02
N ALA A 113 29.22 32.73 5.75
CA ALA A 113 30.09 31.98 6.65
C ALA A 113 31.43 32.70 6.79
N PHE A 114 31.94 32.80 8.01
CA PHE A 114 33.25 33.36 8.30
C PHE A 114 34.11 32.32 9.00
N GLU A 115 35.17 31.88 8.33
CA GLU A 115 36.19 30.98 8.86
C GLU A 115 37.27 31.82 9.54
N ALA A 116 37.28 31.82 10.87
CA ALA A 116 38.28 32.51 11.65
C ALA A 116 39.51 31.62 11.87
N ALA A 117 40.69 32.13 11.51
CA ALA A 117 41.97 31.46 11.65
C ALA A 117 43.08 32.48 12.00
N GLU A 118 44.20 32.01 12.53
CA GLU A 118 45.37 32.86 12.81
C GLU A 118 46.08 33.31 11.52
N ASP A 119 46.15 32.43 10.53
CA ASP A 119 46.90 32.67 9.29
C ASP A 119 46.02 33.09 8.10
N LYS A 120 45.10 32.21 7.69
CA LYS A 120 44.29 32.38 6.46
C LYS A 120 42.82 32.20 6.75
N SER A 121 42.12 33.32 6.80
CA SER A 121 40.67 33.38 7.04
C SER A 121 39.91 33.63 5.74
N TRP A 122 38.71 33.08 5.67
CA TRP A 122 37.86 33.13 4.48
C TRP A 122 36.46 33.55 4.84
N TYR A 123 35.87 34.38 3.98
CA TYR A 123 34.48 34.78 4.05
C TYR A 123 33.73 34.18 2.87
N TYR A 124 32.54 33.67 3.13
CA TYR A 124 31.69 33.06 2.12
C TYR A 124 30.31 33.70 2.14
N ARG A 125 29.70 33.79 0.96
CA ARG A 125 28.29 34.09 0.79
C ARG A 125 27.67 33.03 -0.09
N CYS A 126 26.64 32.38 0.41
CA CYS A 126 26.03 31.23 -0.21
C CYS A 126 24.53 31.40 -0.33
N ASN A 127 24.00 31.10 -1.51
CA ASN A 127 22.56 30.96 -1.70
C ASN A 127 22.20 29.49 -1.55
N VAL A 128 21.50 29.16 -0.47
CA VAL A 128 21.04 27.80 -0.18
C VAL A 128 19.57 27.71 -0.57
N THR A 129 19.22 26.70 -1.37
CA THR A 129 17.87 26.49 -1.89
C THR A 129 17.41 25.09 -1.56
N VAL A 130 16.23 24.99 -0.94
CA VAL A 130 15.49 23.73 -0.76
C VAL A 130 14.33 23.71 -1.77
N SER A 131 14.37 22.73 -2.68
CA SER A 131 13.40 22.61 -3.77
C SER A 131 12.00 22.30 -3.26
N GLN A 132 11.01 22.43 -4.13
CA GLN A 132 9.70 21.79 -3.91
C GLN A 132 9.85 20.25 -3.95
N VAL A 133 8.83 19.55 -3.47
CA VAL A 133 8.81 18.09 -3.48
C VAL A 133 8.57 17.59 -4.89
N GLY A 134 9.50 16.82 -5.43
CA GLY A 134 9.34 16.10 -6.69
C GLY A 134 8.29 15.01 -6.54
N ASN A 135 7.49 14.80 -7.59
CA ASN A 135 6.40 13.82 -7.65
C ASN A 135 5.30 14.02 -6.58
N ALA A 136 5.10 15.25 -6.09
CA ALA A 136 3.96 15.58 -5.25
C ALA A 136 2.66 15.61 -6.07
N ALA A 137 1.77 14.63 -5.84
CA ALA A 137 0.46 14.57 -6.50
C ALA A 137 -0.67 15.26 -5.72
N ARG A 138 -0.46 15.54 -4.43
CA ARG A 138 -1.47 16.11 -3.53
C ARG A 138 -0.88 17.22 -2.66
N PRO A 139 -1.67 18.18 -2.16
CA PRO A 139 -1.18 19.25 -1.28
C PRO A 139 -0.50 18.72 -0.02
N GLU A 140 -0.94 17.58 0.51
CA GLU A 140 -0.37 16.92 1.69
C GLU A 140 1.05 16.39 1.46
N HIS A 141 1.45 16.21 0.19
CA HIS A 141 2.78 15.73 -0.16
C HIS A 141 3.80 16.86 -0.20
N GLU A 142 3.35 18.12 -0.22
CA GLU A 142 4.21 19.27 -0.34
C GLU A 142 4.81 19.69 1.00
N VAL A 143 6.00 20.26 0.94
CA VAL A 143 6.63 20.93 2.08
C VAL A 143 6.41 22.43 1.95
N SER A 144 5.88 23.04 3.02
CA SER A 144 5.59 24.47 3.05
C SER A 144 6.83 25.31 2.75
N GLU A 145 6.64 26.45 2.05
CA GLU A 145 7.74 27.36 1.73
C GLU A 145 8.44 27.88 2.98
N GLY A 146 7.69 28.07 4.08
CA GLY A 146 8.25 28.46 5.38
C GLY A 146 9.27 27.45 5.88
N LEU A 147 8.95 26.15 5.85
CA LEU A 147 9.88 25.10 6.27
C LEU A 147 11.07 25.00 5.32
N ARG A 148 10.86 25.10 4.00
CA ARG A 148 11.95 25.08 3.01
C ARG A 148 12.93 26.24 3.22
N SER A 149 12.40 27.44 3.44
CA SER A 149 13.19 28.64 3.68
C SER A 149 13.92 28.58 5.02
N MET A 150 13.26 28.06 6.07
CA MET A 150 13.87 27.85 7.38
C MET A 150 15.01 26.82 7.29
N ALA A 151 14.78 25.70 6.59
CA ALA A 151 15.80 24.68 6.37
C ALA A 151 17.02 25.25 5.61
N ALA A 152 16.80 26.10 4.60
CA ALA A 152 17.89 26.75 3.86
C ALA A 152 18.80 27.62 4.75
N ALA A 153 18.24 28.30 5.75
CA ALA A 153 18.99 29.13 6.69
C ALA A 153 19.42 28.40 7.97
N ALA A 154 19.00 27.14 8.17
CA ALA A 154 18.99 26.49 9.47
C ALA A 154 20.36 26.42 10.16
N ILE A 155 21.46 26.33 9.40
CA ILE A 155 22.82 26.28 9.94
C ILE A 155 23.17 27.53 10.76
N SER A 156 22.57 28.67 10.42
CA SER A 156 22.79 29.97 11.09
C SER A 156 21.69 30.38 12.05
N LEU A 157 20.59 29.62 12.14
CA LEU A 157 19.47 29.99 13.02
C LEU A 157 19.77 29.59 14.47
N GLN A 158 19.41 30.47 15.39
CA GLN A 158 19.60 30.26 16.84
C GLN A 158 18.32 29.80 17.54
N GLY A 159 17.19 29.79 16.84
CA GLY A 159 15.88 29.45 17.39
C GLY A 159 15.08 30.67 17.87
N ILE A 160 13.99 30.40 18.59
CA ILE A 160 12.98 31.41 19.00
C ILE A 160 13.39 32.20 20.28
N GLU A 161 14.49 31.85 20.95
CA GLU A 161 14.88 32.46 22.23
C GLU A 161 16.26 33.15 22.27
N VAL A 162 16.75 33.67 21.14
CA VAL A 162 17.81 34.69 21.19
C VAL A 162 17.20 36.06 21.33
N SER A 163 16.99 36.39 22.61
CA SER A 163 16.80 37.72 23.19
C SER A 163 15.81 38.65 22.47
N SER A 164 14.68 38.84 23.13
CA SER A 164 13.77 40.00 23.10
C SER A 164 14.45 41.37 23.38
N PHE A 165 15.77 41.48 23.17
CA PHE A 165 16.59 42.67 23.39
C PHE A 165 17.43 43.07 22.16
N ASP A 166 17.48 42.25 21.10
CA ASP A 166 18.19 42.59 19.87
C ASP A 166 17.19 42.70 18.72
N THR A 167 17.08 43.90 18.16
CA THR A 167 16.20 44.24 17.03
C THR A 167 16.82 43.87 15.68
N ASP A 168 17.94 43.16 15.69
CA ASP A 168 18.73 42.92 14.50
C ASP A 168 18.16 41.73 13.72
N ASP A 169 17.91 41.96 12.43
CA ASP A 169 17.39 40.96 11.50
C ASP A 169 18.37 39.80 11.24
N VAL A 170 19.57 39.84 11.83
CA VAL A 170 20.68 38.91 11.62
C VAL A 170 20.70 37.85 12.72
N GLN A 171 20.59 36.59 12.32
CA GLN A 171 20.86 35.43 13.18
C GLN A 171 22.20 34.81 12.84
N TYR A 172 22.86 34.20 13.82
CA TYR A 172 24.15 33.56 13.60
C TYR A 172 24.38 32.35 14.51
N GLN A 173 25.19 31.39 14.07
CA GLN A 173 25.64 30.30 14.92
C GLN A 173 27.11 30.02 14.69
N VAL A 174 27.82 29.73 15.79
CA VAL A 174 29.26 29.47 15.78
C VAL A 174 29.50 27.98 15.96
N TYR A 175 30.32 27.40 15.08
CA TYR A 175 30.70 25.99 15.15
C TYR A 175 32.23 25.89 15.29
N PRO A 176 32.73 25.17 16.31
CA PRO A 176 34.17 24.97 16.51
C PRO A 176 34.76 24.12 15.38
N ALA A 177 36.04 24.34 15.04
CA ALA A 177 36.70 23.65 13.92
C ALA A 177 36.75 22.11 14.07
N GLU A 178 36.62 21.60 15.29
CA GLU A 178 36.54 20.16 15.59
C GLU A 178 35.19 19.55 15.19
N SER A 179 34.17 20.37 14.96
CA SER A 179 32.86 19.92 14.50
C SER A 179 32.80 19.84 12.98
N PHE A 180 32.00 18.91 12.45
CA PHE A 180 31.86 18.72 11.00
C PHE A 180 31.48 20.00 10.24
N PHE A 181 30.62 20.83 10.84
CA PHE A 181 30.15 22.09 10.27
C PHE A 181 31.09 23.27 10.54
N GLY A 182 31.98 23.17 11.54
CA GLY A 182 32.98 24.20 11.81
C GLY A 182 34.32 23.98 11.10
N LEU A 183 34.55 22.80 10.52
CA LEU A 183 35.78 22.46 9.79
C LEU A 183 36.06 23.46 8.65
N PRO A 184 37.25 24.08 8.61
CA PRO A 184 37.59 25.10 7.62
C PRO A 184 37.63 24.52 6.21
N LYS A 185 37.07 25.26 5.24
CA LYS A 185 37.02 24.92 3.81
C LYS A 185 38.05 25.69 2.99
N LEU A 186 38.84 26.58 3.60
CA LEU A 186 40.07 27.14 3.01
C LEU A 186 39.85 27.88 1.68
N GLY A 187 38.69 28.48 1.49
CA GLY A 187 38.26 29.20 0.30
C GLY A 187 37.55 28.33 -0.75
N PHE A 188 37.37 27.03 -0.54
CA PHE A 188 36.72 26.15 -1.51
C PHE A 188 35.20 26.28 -1.51
N ASN A 189 34.66 26.94 -2.55
CA ASN A 189 33.22 27.19 -2.75
C ASN A 189 32.39 25.90 -2.71
N ASP A 190 32.79 24.88 -3.48
CA ASP A 190 32.03 23.63 -3.60
C ASP A 190 31.95 22.90 -2.26
N SER A 191 33.02 22.93 -1.46
CA SER A 191 33.02 22.26 -0.15
C SER A 191 32.14 22.99 0.86
N MET A 192 32.10 24.32 0.84
CA MET A 192 31.21 25.10 1.69
C MET A 192 29.75 24.92 1.27
N ALA A 193 29.49 24.94 -0.03
CA ALA A 193 28.17 24.69 -0.60
C ALA A 193 27.64 23.30 -0.22
N ALA A 194 28.44 22.26 -0.38
CA ALA A 194 28.07 20.90 0.04
C ALA A 194 27.77 20.82 1.54
N THR A 195 28.53 21.54 2.38
CA THR A 195 28.29 21.57 3.84
C THR A 195 26.96 22.22 4.19
N MET A 196 26.64 23.36 3.58
CA MET A 196 25.36 24.04 3.81
C MET A 196 24.17 23.25 3.26
N ALA A 197 24.30 22.67 2.06
CA ALA A 197 23.25 21.83 1.47
C ALA A 197 22.98 20.57 2.32
N ARG A 198 24.04 19.94 2.85
CA ARG A 198 23.95 18.81 3.80
C ARG A 198 23.20 19.19 5.06
N PHE A 199 23.52 20.35 5.65
CA PHE A 199 22.82 20.83 6.84
C PHE A 199 21.34 21.07 6.55
N ALA A 200 21.02 21.80 5.47
CA ALA A 200 19.66 22.14 5.11
C ALA A 200 18.78 20.90 4.84
N ILE A 201 19.28 19.92 4.07
CA ILE A 201 18.52 18.69 3.85
C ILE A 201 18.42 17.82 5.12
N GLY A 202 19.43 17.89 6.00
CA GLY A 202 19.40 17.27 7.32
C GLY A 202 18.28 17.84 8.18
N THR A 203 18.09 19.17 8.17
CA THR A 203 16.96 19.82 8.83
C THR A 203 15.62 19.29 8.30
N VAL A 204 15.46 19.19 6.98
CA VAL A 204 14.24 18.61 6.38
C VAL A 204 14.02 17.17 6.84
N ALA A 205 15.08 16.35 6.89
CA ALA A 205 15.00 14.96 7.32
C ALA A 205 14.56 14.82 8.78
N ILE A 206 15.13 15.62 9.68
CA ILE A 206 14.74 15.65 11.10
C ILE A 206 13.30 16.15 11.24
N CYS A 207 12.90 17.21 10.53
CA CYS A 207 11.52 17.66 10.53
C CYS A 207 10.57 16.56 10.04
N ALA A 208 10.91 15.82 8.97
CA ALA A 208 10.09 14.73 8.49
C ALA A 208 9.96 13.57 9.50
N GLN A 209 10.96 13.35 10.35
CA GLN A 209 10.93 12.30 11.39
C GLN A 209 10.07 12.67 12.60
N PHE A 210 10.10 13.95 13.01
CA PHE A 210 9.44 14.40 14.24
C PHE A 210 8.12 15.13 14.02
N ASN A 211 7.81 15.53 12.79
CA ASN A 211 6.53 16.17 12.48
C ASN A 211 5.38 15.16 12.65
N GLU A 212 4.21 15.67 13.01
CA GLU A 212 3.01 14.84 13.16
C GLU A 212 2.65 14.20 11.82
N ALA A 213 2.49 12.87 11.83
CA ALA A 213 2.14 12.14 10.63
C ALA A 213 0.69 12.45 10.23
N LEU A 214 0.50 12.87 8.99
CA LEU A 214 -0.83 13.10 8.44
C LEU A 214 -1.41 11.78 7.90
N VAL A 215 -2.61 11.43 8.33
CA VAL A 215 -3.36 10.31 7.76
C VAL A 215 -4.12 10.81 6.53
N VAL A 216 -3.87 10.17 5.39
CA VAL A 216 -4.43 10.56 4.09
C VAL A 216 -5.14 9.36 3.48
N ASP A 217 -6.29 9.59 2.85
CA ASP A 217 -7.05 8.55 2.16
C ASP A 217 -6.29 8.04 0.92
N GLY A 218 -6.06 6.73 0.85
CA GLY A 218 -5.36 6.12 -0.27
C GLY A 218 -5.01 4.66 -0.04
N PHE A 219 -4.15 4.14 -0.93
CA PHE A 219 -3.59 2.81 -0.78
C PHE A 219 -2.43 2.86 0.20
N ALA A 220 -2.69 2.51 1.45
CA ALA A 220 -1.64 2.33 2.44
C ALA A 220 -0.69 1.20 2.00
N PRO A 221 0.59 1.25 2.41
CA PRO A 221 1.47 0.10 2.28
C PRO A 221 0.84 -1.15 2.90
N VAL A 222 0.74 -2.23 2.11
CA VAL A 222 0.26 -3.54 2.56
C VAL A 222 1.33 -4.60 2.33
N LYS A 223 1.41 -5.60 3.22
CA LYS A 223 2.30 -6.75 3.01
C LYS A 223 1.80 -7.54 1.81
N GLY A 224 2.64 -7.71 0.80
CA GLY A 224 2.38 -8.62 -0.31
C GLY A 224 2.57 -10.06 0.14
N SER A 225 1.64 -10.95 -0.20
CA SER A 225 1.85 -12.39 -0.09
C SER A 225 2.31 -12.94 -1.44
N HIS A 226 3.41 -13.69 -1.44
CA HIS A 226 3.85 -14.45 -2.60
C HIS A 226 3.82 -15.93 -2.24
N LEU A 227 3.06 -16.72 -3.02
CA LEU A 227 3.01 -18.16 -2.84
C LEU A 227 4.30 -18.76 -3.40
N VAL A 228 5.24 -19.11 -2.52
CA VAL A 228 6.39 -19.92 -2.88
C VAL A 228 5.96 -21.39 -2.78
N VAL A 229 5.73 -22.02 -3.92
CA VAL A 229 5.50 -23.46 -3.97
C VAL A 229 6.86 -24.14 -3.99
N ASP A 230 7.26 -24.63 -2.83
CA ASP A 230 8.57 -25.24 -2.60
C ASP A 230 8.75 -26.56 -3.38
N HIS A 231 7.65 -27.30 -3.58
CA HIS A 231 7.65 -28.59 -4.26
C HIS A 231 6.56 -28.67 -5.35
N TRP A 232 6.92 -28.23 -6.55
CA TRP A 232 6.05 -28.33 -7.73
C TRP A 232 5.72 -29.78 -8.12
N ASP A 233 6.54 -30.73 -7.73
CA ASP A 233 6.33 -32.16 -8.01
C ASP A 233 5.10 -32.70 -7.27
N TYR A 234 4.92 -32.37 -5.99
CA TYR A 234 3.72 -32.79 -5.25
C TYR A 234 2.47 -32.06 -5.76
N ALA A 235 2.59 -30.76 -6.07
CA ALA A 235 1.49 -29.99 -6.61
C ALA A 235 1.00 -30.57 -7.95
N SER A 236 1.93 -30.88 -8.86
CA SER A 236 1.61 -31.48 -10.16
C SER A 236 1.10 -32.92 -10.04
N LEU A 237 1.61 -33.72 -9.10
CA LEU A 237 1.13 -35.07 -8.83
C LEU A 237 -0.32 -35.07 -8.32
N ILE A 238 -0.64 -34.21 -7.34
CA ILE A 238 -1.99 -34.08 -6.80
C ILE A 238 -2.95 -33.65 -7.91
N LEU A 239 -2.61 -32.59 -8.65
CA LEU A 239 -3.44 -32.11 -9.75
C LEU A 239 -3.66 -33.20 -10.82
N SER A 240 -2.59 -33.88 -11.24
CA SER A 240 -2.66 -34.95 -12.25
C SER A 240 -3.49 -36.14 -11.76
N SER A 241 -3.34 -36.53 -10.50
CA SER A 241 -4.09 -37.63 -9.89
C SER A 241 -5.59 -37.33 -9.84
N VAL A 242 -5.97 -36.09 -9.50
CA VAL A 242 -7.38 -35.68 -9.46
C VAL A 242 -7.98 -35.70 -10.86
N THR A 243 -7.28 -35.13 -11.86
CA THR A 243 -7.76 -35.11 -13.25
C THR A 243 -7.86 -36.52 -13.83
N LEU A 244 -6.88 -37.39 -13.58
CA LEU A 244 -6.91 -38.78 -14.02
C LEU A 244 -8.05 -39.56 -13.35
N GLY A 245 -8.26 -39.37 -12.04
CA GLY A 245 -9.36 -40.00 -11.31
C GLY A 245 -10.73 -39.59 -11.87
N GLN A 246 -10.91 -38.30 -12.15
CA GLN A 246 -12.14 -37.79 -12.79
C GLN A 246 -12.34 -38.37 -14.19
N LEU A 247 -11.27 -38.50 -14.99
CA LEU A 247 -11.33 -39.12 -16.31
C LEU A 247 -11.76 -40.59 -16.22
N VAL A 248 -11.19 -41.37 -15.30
CA VAL A 248 -11.53 -42.78 -15.10
C VAL A 248 -12.99 -42.93 -14.67
N LEU A 249 -13.46 -42.12 -13.72
CA LEU A 249 -14.85 -42.13 -13.29
C LEU A 249 -15.80 -41.74 -14.45
N GLY A 250 -15.43 -40.74 -15.26
CA GLY A 250 -16.21 -40.35 -16.44
C GLY A 250 -16.29 -41.45 -17.51
N ILE A 251 -15.20 -42.18 -17.75
CA ILE A 251 -15.20 -43.32 -18.66
C ILE A 251 -16.05 -44.46 -18.10
N ALA A 252 -15.92 -44.76 -16.81
CA ALA A 252 -16.70 -45.81 -16.16
C ALA A 252 -18.19 -45.51 -16.22
N THR A 253 -18.61 -44.27 -15.99
CA THR A 253 -20.02 -43.87 -16.11
C THR A 253 -20.51 -43.94 -17.57
N ALA A 254 -19.69 -43.54 -18.55
CA ALA A 254 -20.04 -43.69 -19.96
C ALA A 254 -20.22 -45.16 -20.37
N ILE A 255 -19.34 -46.05 -19.91
CA ILE A 255 -19.44 -47.49 -20.15
C ILE A 255 -20.70 -48.05 -19.48
N LEU A 256 -20.92 -47.77 -18.18
CA LEU A 256 -22.12 -48.23 -17.48
C LEU A 256 -23.39 -47.70 -18.14
N ALA A 257 -23.41 -46.45 -18.59
CA ALA A 257 -24.54 -45.89 -19.33
C ALA A 257 -24.78 -46.62 -20.65
N SER A 258 -23.72 -47.03 -21.37
CA SER A 258 -23.86 -47.81 -22.61
C SER A 258 -24.29 -49.27 -22.38
N LEU A 259 -23.97 -49.84 -21.21
CA LEU A 259 -24.40 -51.18 -20.80
C LEU A 259 -25.84 -51.20 -20.29
N VAL A 260 -26.34 -50.08 -19.80
CA VAL A 260 -27.78 -49.89 -19.61
C VAL A 260 -28.40 -49.74 -20.98
N VAL A 261 -28.73 -50.89 -21.57
CA VAL A 261 -29.66 -50.97 -22.68
C VAL A 261 -30.97 -50.37 -22.17
N VAL A 262 -31.20 -49.10 -22.45
CA VAL A 262 -32.53 -48.51 -22.43
C VAL A 262 -33.30 -49.33 -23.46
N PRO A 263 -34.27 -50.17 -23.06
CA PRO A 263 -35.01 -50.96 -24.03
C PRO A 263 -35.61 -49.98 -25.04
N GLU A 264 -35.43 -50.21 -26.33
CA GLU A 264 -36.04 -49.38 -27.40
C GLU A 264 -37.58 -49.47 -27.45
N GLY A 265 -38.21 -49.99 -26.39
CA GLY A 265 -39.63 -49.81 -26.18
C GLY A 265 -39.85 -48.52 -25.42
N GLY A 266 -40.61 -47.60 -26.01
CA GLY A 266 -41.07 -46.38 -25.35
C GLY A 266 -41.89 -46.63 -24.06
N PRO A 267 -42.84 -45.76 -23.68
CA PRO A 267 -43.54 -45.78 -22.39
C PRO A 267 -44.09 -47.15 -21.93
N ILE A 268 -44.33 -48.06 -22.87
CA ILE A 268 -44.83 -49.43 -22.68
C ILE A 268 -43.79 -50.39 -22.07
N ALA A 269 -42.48 -50.19 -22.29
CA ALA A 269 -41.46 -51.01 -21.62
C ALA A 269 -41.30 -50.61 -20.15
N MET A 270 -41.39 -49.30 -19.87
CA MET A 270 -41.33 -48.75 -18.51
C MET A 270 -42.56 -49.18 -17.67
N SER A 271 -43.75 -49.27 -18.28
CA SER A 271 -44.95 -49.75 -17.59
C SER A 271 -44.89 -51.24 -17.23
N ARG A 272 -44.15 -52.07 -17.97
CA ARG A 272 -43.91 -53.47 -17.60
C ARG A 272 -43.02 -53.64 -16.38
N VAL A 273 -42.09 -52.71 -16.13
CA VAL A 273 -41.24 -52.73 -14.92
C VAL A 273 -42.04 -52.32 -13.67
N LEU A 274 -43.09 -51.50 -13.84
CA LEU A 274 -44.01 -51.10 -12.76
C LEU A 274 -45.13 -52.13 -12.48
N SER A 275 -45.40 -53.05 -13.41
CA SER A 275 -46.40 -54.12 -13.26
C SER A 275 -46.20 -55.02 -12.01
N PRO A 276 -44.99 -55.48 -11.67
CA PRO A 276 -44.79 -56.27 -10.46
C PRO A 276 -44.97 -55.45 -9.16
N ILE A 277 -44.70 -54.13 -9.20
CA ILE A 277 -44.90 -53.24 -8.03
C ILE A 277 -46.39 -52.98 -7.80
N THR A 278 -47.15 -52.72 -8.87
CA THR A 278 -48.61 -52.58 -8.81
C THR A 278 -49.29 -53.89 -8.38
N ARG A 279 -48.81 -55.05 -8.86
CA ARG A 279 -49.30 -56.36 -8.38
C ARG A 279 -48.98 -56.64 -6.90
N LYS A 280 -47.81 -56.23 -6.41
CA LYS A 280 -47.50 -56.34 -4.97
C LYS A 280 -48.35 -55.41 -4.12
N LEU A 281 -48.68 -54.21 -4.59
CA LEU A 281 -49.61 -53.32 -3.91
C LEU A 281 -51.04 -53.88 -3.89
N GLN A 282 -51.48 -54.51 -4.98
CA GLN A 282 -52.77 -55.19 -5.05
C GLN A 282 -52.85 -56.42 -4.12
N ASN A 283 -51.80 -57.24 -4.06
CA ASN A 283 -51.77 -58.43 -3.20
C ASN A 283 -51.46 -58.14 -1.72
N SER A 284 -50.88 -56.97 -1.40
CA SER A 284 -50.55 -56.59 -0.01
C SER A 284 -51.73 -55.95 0.74
N GLY A 285 -52.96 -56.09 0.24
CA GLY A 285 -54.18 -55.63 0.95
C GLY A 285 -54.23 -54.12 1.23
N LYS A 286 -53.42 -53.33 0.53
CA LYS A 286 -53.39 -51.86 0.61
C LYS A 286 -53.58 -51.17 -0.74
N GLY A 287 -53.78 -51.94 -1.82
CA GLY A 287 -54.21 -51.43 -3.12
C GLY A 287 -55.71 -51.15 -3.21
N ASP A 288 -56.50 -51.70 -2.28
CA ASP A 288 -57.96 -51.54 -2.22
C ASP A 288 -58.40 -50.28 -1.45
N LEU A 289 -57.44 -49.50 -0.93
CA LEU A 289 -57.72 -48.32 -0.08
C LEU A 289 -57.48 -46.98 -0.79
N LEU A 290 -57.14 -47.00 -2.09
CA LEU A 290 -57.02 -45.79 -2.90
C LEU A 290 -57.87 -45.80 -4.18
N LEU A 291 -58.59 -46.89 -4.49
CA LEU A 291 -59.45 -46.99 -5.68
C LEU A 291 -60.81 -47.70 -5.44
N ALA A 292 -61.23 -47.91 -4.19
CA ALA A 292 -62.55 -48.44 -3.87
C ALA A 292 -63.25 -47.56 -2.83
N SER A 293 -63.84 -46.46 -3.32
CA SER A 293 -65.05 -45.93 -2.70
C SER A 293 -66.16 -46.95 -2.98
N GLU A 294 -66.42 -47.78 -1.99
CA GLU A 294 -67.70 -48.40 -1.65
C GLU A 294 -68.79 -48.42 -2.75
N GLY A 295 -69.04 -49.61 -3.32
CA GLY A 295 -70.26 -49.90 -4.08
C GLY A 295 -70.02 -50.47 -5.48
N GLN A 296 -70.53 -51.68 -5.71
CA GLN A 296 -70.76 -52.33 -7.01
C GLN A 296 -69.53 -52.49 -7.94
N GLY A 297 -69.06 -53.74 -8.05
CA GLY A 297 -67.92 -54.11 -8.88
C GLY A 297 -68.08 -53.70 -10.34
N SER A 298 -67.37 -52.63 -10.73
CA SER A 298 -67.14 -52.23 -12.10
C SER A 298 -65.75 -52.68 -12.58
N LEU A 299 -65.71 -53.25 -13.78
CA LEU A 299 -64.48 -53.71 -14.41
C LEU A 299 -63.93 -52.58 -15.30
N TRP A 300 -62.79 -52.01 -14.90
CA TRP A 300 -62.09 -50.99 -15.68
C TRP A 300 -61.21 -51.66 -16.74
N ILE A 301 -61.40 -51.29 -18.01
CA ILE A 301 -60.60 -51.80 -19.13
C ILE A 301 -59.84 -50.64 -19.77
N TYR A 302 -58.53 -50.81 -19.89
CA TYR A 302 -57.66 -49.85 -20.58
C TYR A 302 -57.56 -50.21 -22.07
N LYS A 303 -57.85 -49.24 -22.93
CA LYS A 303 -57.74 -49.38 -24.38
C LYS A 303 -56.82 -48.30 -24.93
N ALA A 304 -55.80 -48.73 -25.67
CA ALA A 304 -54.93 -47.83 -26.41
C ALA A 304 -55.38 -47.81 -27.88
N VAL A 305 -55.66 -46.62 -28.41
CA VAL A 305 -55.99 -46.42 -29.83
C VAL A 305 -54.84 -45.63 -30.45
N LYS A 306 -54.36 -46.08 -31.61
CA LYS A 306 -53.27 -45.41 -32.34
C LYS A 306 -53.84 -44.16 -33.01
N THR A 307 -53.24 -43.01 -32.74
CA THR A 307 -53.60 -41.74 -33.39
C THR A 307 -52.87 -41.64 -34.74
N ALA A 308 -53.33 -40.76 -35.64
CA ALA A 308 -52.87 -40.68 -37.02
C ALA A 308 -51.37 -40.35 -37.17
N GLU A 309 -50.71 -39.87 -36.11
CA GLU A 309 -49.27 -39.64 -36.05
C GLU A 309 -48.53 -40.87 -35.50
N GLU A 310 -47.47 -41.29 -36.20
CA GLU A 310 -46.67 -42.44 -35.78
C GLU A 310 -46.05 -42.23 -34.40
N GLY A 311 -46.39 -43.10 -33.45
CA GLY A 311 -45.79 -43.14 -32.11
C GLY A 311 -46.62 -42.51 -31.00
N ILE A 312 -47.75 -41.87 -31.32
CA ILE A 312 -48.68 -41.31 -30.32
C ILE A 312 -49.89 -42.23 -30.17
N TYR A 313 -50.17 -42.63 -28.92
CA TYR A 313 -51.31 -43.46 -28.55
C TYR A 313 -52.16 -42.71 -27.54
N ASP A 314 -53.45 -42.57 -27.85
CA ASP A 314 -54.40 -42.06 -26.88
C ASP A 314 -54.91 -43.22 -26.02
N LEU A 315 -54.79 -43.03 -24.70
CA LEU A 315 -55.18 -44.01 -23.69
C LEU A 315 -56.55 -43.64 -23.16
N PHE A 316 -57.52 -44.54 -23.36
CA PHE A 316 -58.87 -44.41 -22.84
C PHE A 316 -59.11 -45.43 -21.75
N MET A 317 -59.84 -45.01 -20.72
CA MET A 317 -60.27 -45.84 -19.61
C MET A 317 -61.80 -45.88 -19.63
N GLU A 318 -62.36 -47.06 -19.86
CA GLU A 318 -63.81 -47.25 -19.93
C GLU A 318 -64.28 -48.15 -18.78
N GLU A 319 -65.39 -47.74 -18.14
CA GLU A 319 -66.06 -48.49 -17.08
C GLU A 319 -67.18 -49.35 -17.67
N LYS A 320 -67.16 -50.66 -17.42
CA LYS A 320 -68.25 -51.56 -17.86
C LYS A 320 -69.09 -52.01 -16.66
N ILE A 321 -70.31 -51.48 -16.57
CA ILE A 321 -71.30 -51.83 -15.54
C ILE A 321 -72.06 -53.10 -15.97
N ARG A 322 -72.17 -54.09 -15.07
CA ARG A 322 -72.86 -55.37 -15.32
C ARG A 322 -74.37 -55.21 -15.03
N PRO A 323 -75.31 -55.60 -15.91
CA PRO A 323 -76.73 -55.46 -15.63
C PRO A 323 -77.23 -56.55 -14.66
N GLU A 324 -77.94 -56.13 -13.60
CA GLU A 324 -78.48 -56.99 -12.54
C GLU A 324 -80.00 -57.17 -12.71
N ASN A 325 -80.47 -58.42 -12.60
CA ASN A 325 -81.84 -58.85 -12.89
C ASN A 325 -82.78 -58.53 -11.71
N ARG A 326 -83.90 -57.85 -11.99
CA ARG A 326 -84.89 -57.37 -11.00
C ARG A 326 -85.89 -58.48 -10.63
N THR A 327 -86.14 -58.65 -9.33
CA THR A 327 -87.35 -59.32 -8.81
C THR A 327 -88.01 -58.38 -7.79
N GLU A 328 -89.28 -58.06 -8.02
CA GLU A 328 -90.17 -57.25 -7.19
C GLU A 328 -90.71 -58.06 -5.99
N ASP A 329 -91.06 -57.38 -4.90
CA ASP A 329 -92.20 -57.63 -3.98
C ASP A 329 -92.18 -56.50 -2.90
N ILE A 330 -93.06 -55.49 -2.96
CA ILE A 330 -94.41 -55.33 -2.38
C ILE A 330 -94.45 -55.03 -0.85
N GLU A 331 -94.83 -53.76 -0.57
CA GLU A 331 -95.63 -53.15 0.52
C GLU A 331 -95.54 -53.63 2.00
N MET A 332 -95.51 -52.69 2.97
CA MET A 332 -96.70 -51.98 3.47
C MET A 332 -96.38 -51.02 4.65
N PHE A 333 -97.12 -49.89 4.67
CA PHE A 333 -97.24 -48.78 5.65
C PHE A 333 -96.42 -47.51 5.39
#